data_AF-A0A5J4WD46-F1
#
_entry.id   AF-A0A5J4WD46-F1
#
_cell.length_a   1.000
_cell.length_b   1.000
_cell.length_c   1.000
_cell.angle_alpha   90.00
_cell.angle_beta   90.00
_cell.angle_gamma   90.00
#
_symmetry.space_group_name_H-M   'P 1'
#
loop_
_entity.id
_entity.type
_entity.pdbx_description
1 polymer ?
#
loop_
_entity_poly.entity_id
_entity_poly.type
_entity_poly.pdbx_seq_one_letter_code
_entity_poly.pdbx_strand_id
1 'polypeptide(L)'
;MSKRQDAISEHNDTKSLYYKYILNSAFGGEGQNNAKFDKITFNNARQTSLKQLKQDHKATRKLSDDIYNSDGELIKEAQYMDSESPRQFKCNKPLLEAVFILDNSKFWYLNFIYNFLYKCVDMDRVHICNMDTDSMQLAIAGSQIEGYKQELKYMIKDQLFYDLYYKEQLPWEGCTVAEEKKLMGLITESQGENIVCLAHKYYSLYNGNEQSDDIVSLVNRMKGVSEKKANLTTNDYIKCLNDGCNINVITYNLQMKMGVMSMISMKKSALTGIHNKMVVLANRCCAPFMQGIRADHYLIEQ
;
A
#
# COMPACT_ATOMS: atom_id res chain seq x y z
N MET A 1 6.10 22.71 0.86
CA MET A 1 6.17 22.17 -0.51
C MET A 1 7.33 22.76 -1.30
N SER A 2 7.49 24.09 -1.35
CA SER A 2 8.56 24.76 -2.13
C SER A 2 9.97 24.21 -1.89
N LYS A 3 10.38 24.03 -0.63
CA LYS A 3 11.69 23.41 -0.30
C LYS A 3 11.91 22.03 -0.94
N ARG A 4 10.84 21.25 -1.11
CA ARG A 4 10.88 19.95 -1.81
C ARG A 4 11.02 20.14 -3.31
N GLN A 5 10.30 21.10 -3.89
CA GLN A 5 10.40 21.46 -5.31
C GLN A 5 11.82 21.94 -5.63
N ASP A 6 12.40 22.82 -4.80
CA ASP A 6 13.78 23.29 -4.94
C ASP A 6 14.77 22.11 -4.92
N ALA A 7 14.59 21.18 -3.97
CA ALA A 7 15.44 20.00 -3.88
C ALA A 7 15.32 19.08 -5.11
N ILE A 8 14.14 18.99 -5.74
CA ILE A 8 13.95 18.24 -6.98
C ILE A 8 14.64 18.95 -8.14
N SER A 9 14.51 20.27 -8.25
CA SER A 9 15.22 21.10 -9.24
C SER A 9 16.74 21.02 -9.10
N GLU A 10 17.24 20.85 -7.88
CA GLU A 10 18.66 20.63 -7.57
C GLU A 10 19.12 19.18 -7.83
N HIS A 11 18.25 18.28 -8.31
CA HIS A 11 18.50 16.84 -8.44
C HIS A 11 18.98 16.18 -7.14
N ASN A 12 18.49 16.66 -5.99
CA ASN A 12 18.82 16.15 -4.67
C ASN A 12 17.72 15.24 -4.12
N ASP A 13 17.77 13.97 -4.55
CA ASP A 13 16.78 12.96 -4.19
C ASP A 13 16.64 12.75 -2.68
N THR A 14 17.76 12.75 -1.95
CA THR A 14 17.78 12.58 -0.49
C THR A 14 17.03 13.71 0.22
N LYS A 15 17.29 14.97 -0.17
CA LYS A 15 16.63 16.15 0.40
C LYS A 15 15.16 16.22 -0.01
N SER A 16 14.83 15.86 -1.24
CA SER A 16 13.45 15.72 -1.71
C SER A 16 12.68 14.68 -0.89
N LEU A 17 13.29 13.51 -0.65
CA LEU A 17 12.71 12.44 0.14
C LEU A 17 12.54 12.85 1.61
N TYR A 18 13.53 13.53 2.20
CA TYR A 18 13.44 14.08 3.55
C TYR A 18 12.26 15.04 3.70
N TYR A 19 12.09 15.99 2.79
CA TYR A 19 10.96 16.91 2.84
C TYR A 19 9.62 16.20 2.59
N LYS A 20 9.57 15.18 1.74
CA LYS A 20 8.38 14.32 1.59
C LYS A 20 8.01 13.66 2.93
N TYR A 21 8.99 13.11 3.64
CA TYR A 21 8.74 12.49 4.95
C TYR A 21 8.24 13.46 5.99
N ILE A 22 8.79 14.68 6.06
CA ILE A 22 8.30 15.70 7.00
C ILE A 22 6.82 16.01 6.74
N LEU A 23 6.46 16.25 5.48
CA LEU A 23 5.07 16.59 5.12
C LEU A 23 4.11 15.46 5.49
N ASN A 24 4.46 14.21 5.16
CA ASN A 24 3.61 13.05 5.46
C ASN A 24 3.55 12.74 6.96
N SER A 25 4.65 12.96 7.69
CA SER A 25 4.72 12.67 9.13
C SER A 25 3.98 13.70 9.98
N ALA A 26 3.87 14.96 9.52
CA ALA A 26 3.09 15.98 10.20
C ALA A 26 1.62 15.53 10.33
N PHE A 27 1.01 15.11 9.21
CA PHE A 27 -0.34 14.53 9.20
C PHE A 27 -0.45 13.27 10.09
N GLY A 28 0.48 12.31 9.94
CA GLY A 28 0.46 11.07 10.74
C GLY A 28 0.64 11.31 12.24
N GLY A 29 1.34 12.38 12.60
CA GLY A 29 1.48 12.85 13.97
C GLY A 29 0.13 13.27 14.55
N GLU A 30 -0.63 14.11 13.85
CA GLU A 30 -1.94 14.59 14.34
C GLU A 30 -3.00 13.49 14.44
N GLY A 31 -2.97 12.52 13.52
CA GLY A 31 -3.87 11.37 13.52
C GLY A 31 -3.47 10.21 14.44
N GLN A 32 -2.45 10.39 15.29
CA GLN A 32 -1.90 9.29 16.07
C GLN A 32 -2.89 8.76 17.11
N ASN A 33 -3.08 7.44 17.13
CA ASN A 33 -3.86 6.77 18.16
C ASN A 33 -3.12 6.86 19.51
N ASN A 34 -3.75 7.53 20.48
CA ASN A 34 -3.26 7.66 21.85
C ASN A 34 -3.85 6.60 22.81
N ALA A 35 -4.62 5.63 22.30
CA ALA A 35 -5.06 4.49 23.09
C ALA A 35 -3.84 3.76 23.67
N LYS A 36 -3.87 3.56 24.98
CA LYS A 36 -2.73 3.06 25.74
C LYS A 36 -3.01 1.60 26.10
N PHE A 37 -2.20 0.71 25.55
CA PHE A 37 -2.24 -0.71 25.88
C PHE A 37 -0.94 -1.10 26.57
N ASP A 38 -1.06 -1.96 27.57
CA ASP A 38 0.11 -2.59 28.17
C ASP A 38 0.83 -3.42 27.11
N LYS A 39 2.15 -3.29 27.08
CA LYS A 39 2.99 -4.12 26.22
C LYS A 39 3.29 -5.40 26.97
N ILE A 40 2.76 -6.51 26.47
CA ILE A 40 3.04 -7.85 27.00
C ILE A 40 4.18 -8.45 26.21
N THR A 41 5.16 -9.00 26.93
CA THR A 41 6.31 -9.67 26.33
C THR A 41 6.63 -10.97 27.06
N PHE A 42 7.09 -11.97 26.31
CA PHE A 42 7.54 -13.24 26.87
C PHE A 42 9.07 -13.26 26.88
N ASN A 43 9.64 -13.48 28.06
CA ASN A 43 11.06 -13.33 28.31
C ASN A 43 11.58 -14.52 29.14
N ASN A 44 12.91 -14.70 29.13
CA ASN A 44 13.59 -15.58 30.08
C ASN A 44 13.96 -14.83 31.36
N ALA A 45 14.44 -15.54 32.38
CA ALA A 45 14.75 -14.99 33.70
C ALA A 45 15.67 -13.75 33.63
N ARG A 46 16.69 -13.77 32.77
CA ARG A 46 17.63 -12.64 32.60
C ARG A 46 16.98 -11.41 31.98
N GLN A 47 16.16 -11.59 30.94
CA GLN A 47 15.47 -10.46 30.31
C GLN A 47 14.38 -9.88 31.22
N THR A 48 13.70 -10.74 31.98
CA THR A 48 12.72 -10.34 32.99
C THR A 48 13.36 -9.51 34.10
N SER A 49 14.51 -9.92 34.64
CA SER A 49 15.20 -9.14 35.66
C SER A 49 15.60 -7.75 35.15
N LEU A 50 16.07 -7.64 33.90
CA LEU A 50 16.35 -6.34 33.28
C LEU A 50 15.08 -5.49 33.10
N LYS A 51 13.94 -6.10 32.79
CA LYS A 51 12.67 -5.39 32.64
C LYS A 51 12.09 -4.92 33.95
N GLN A 52 12.23 -5.70 35.03
CA GLN A 52 11.79 -5.32 36.37
C GLN A 52 12.48 -4.05 36.88
N LEU A 53 13.67 -3.74 36.40
CA LEU A 53 14.41 -2.52 36.73
C LEU A 53 13.90 -1.28 35.98
N LYS A 54 13.07 -1.45 34.94
CA LYS A 54 12.55 -0.31 34.19
C LYS A 54 11.39 0.35 34.93
N GLN A 55 11.31 1.67 34.82
CA GLN A 55 10.23 2.45 35.46
C GLN A 55 8.84 2.17 34.87
N ASP A 56 8.76 1.70 33.63
CA ASP A 56 7.50 1.31 32.98
C ASP A 56 7.11 -0.15 33.28
N HIS A 57 7.85 -0.87 34.14
CA HIS A 57 7.44 -2.19 34.58
C HIS A 57 6.17 -2.12 35.42
N LYS A 58 5.20 -2.99 35.10
CA LYS A 58 3.93 -3.09 35.84
C LYS A 58 3.78 -4.41 36.59
N ALA A 59 4.02 -5.54 35.90
CA ALA A 59 3.85 -6.86 36.50
C ALA A 59 4.71 -7.92 35.80
N THR A 60 5.10 -8.94 36.56
CA THR A 60 5.75 -10.16 36.08
C THR A 60 4.90 -11.36 36.46
N ARG A 61 4.75 -12.34 35.55
CA ARG A 61 4.19 -13.66 35.86
C ARG A 61 5.10 -14.76 35.33
N LYS A 62 5.55 -15.66 36.20
CA LYS A 62 6.22 -16.90 35.77
C LYS A 62 5.19 -17.85 35.14
N LEU A 63 5.51 -18.39 33.98
CA LEU A 63 4.65 -19.29 33.21
C LEU A 63 5.13 -20.74 33.25
N SER A 64 6.44 -20.95 33.31
CA SER A 64 7.04 -22.28 33.37
C SER A 64 8.33 -22.27 34.19
N ASP A 65 8.70 -23.44 34.69
CA ASP A 65 10.00 -23.70 35.29
C ASP A 65 11.03 -24.13 34.23
N ASP A 66 12.29 -24.14 34.64
CA ASP A 66 13.39 -24.69 33.86
C ASP A 66 13.23 -26.21 33.74
N ILE A 67 13.43 -26.75 32.54
CA ILE A 67 13.39 -28.20 32.28
C ILE A 67 14.81 -28.66 31.96
N TYR A 68 15.31 -29.62 32.73
CA TYR A 68 16.63 -30.22 32.57
C TYR A 68 16.53 -31.65 32.00
N ASN A 69 17.54 -32.09 31.27
CA ASN A 69 17.68 -33.49 30.87
C ASN A 69 18.18 -34.35 32.04
N SER A 70 18.22 -35.67 31.85
CA SER A 70 18.76 -36.62 32.82
C SER A 70 20.23 -36.35 33.19
N ASP A 71 20.97 -35.66 32.32
CA ASP A 71 22.38 -35.33 32.50
C ASP A 71 22.59 -33.97 33.20
N GLY A 72 21.50 -33.29 33.59
CA GLY A 72 21.51 -32.00 34.27
C GLY A 72 21.68 -30.77 33.37
N GLU A 73 21.71 -30.94 32.05
CA GLU A 73 21.73 -29.85 31.08
C GLU A 73 20.34 -29.25 30.86
N LEU A 74 20.28 -27.93 30.69
CA LEU A 74 19.04 -27.20 30.50
C LEU A 74 18.46 -27.44 29.09
N ILE A 75 17.32 -28.11 29.02
CA ILE A 75 16.57 -28.31 27.76
C ILE A 75 15.73 -27.06 27.44
N LYS A 76 15.11 -26.46 28.44
CA LYS A 76 14.17 -25.35 28.25
C LYS A 76 14.19 -24.39 29.43
N GLU A 77 14.47 -23.12 29.14
CA GLU A 77 14.40 -22.04 30.15
C GLU A 77 12.97 -21.76 30.60
N ALA A 78 12.84 -21.37 31.86
CA ALA A 78 11.67 -20.79 32.47
C ALA A 78 11.20 -19.57 31.68
N GLN A 79 9.92 -19.56 31.33
CA GLN A 79 9.29 -18.46 30.62
C GLN A 79 8.55 -17.55 31.59
N TYR A 80 8.68 -16.26 31.36
CA TYR A 80 8.03 -15.21 32.12
C TYR A 80 7.24 -14.32 31.16
N MET A 81 6.10 -13.84 31.64
CA MET A 81 5.30 -12.82 30.99
C MET A 81 5.50 -11.51 31.75
N ASP A 82 6.06 -10.51 31.06
CA ASP A 82 6.26 -9.17 31.59
C ASP A 82 5.29 -8.20 30.93
N SER A 83 4.60 -7.44 31.77
CA SER A 83 3.74 -6.33 31.37
C SER A 83 4.46 -5.02 31.63
N GLU A 84 4.69 -4.26 30.56
CA GLU A 84 5.24 -2.90 30.60
C GLU A 84 4.09 -1.92 30.30
N SER A 85 3.89 -0.90 31.15
CA SER A 85 2.95 0.21 30.93
C SER A 85 3.73 1.44 30.46
N PRO A 86 3.73 1.75 29.15
CA PRO A 86 4.52 2.86 28.61
C PRO A 86 4.23 4.18 29.34
N ARG A 87 5.29 4.98 29.56
CA ARG A 87 5.15 6.31 30.19
C ARG A 87 4.08 7.13 29.48
N GLN A 88 3.22 7.72 30.29
CA GLN A 88 2.04 8.42 29.81
C GLN A 88 2.33 9.91 29.68
N PHE A 89 2.20 10.44 28.47
CA PHE A 89 2.24 11.89 28.23
C PHE A 89 0.87 12.34 27.74
N LYS A 90 0.35 13.43 28.30
CA LYS A 90 -0.87 14.06 27.78
C LYS A 90 -0.49 14.88 26.56
N CYS A 91 -0.94 14.45 25.39
CA CYS A 91 -0.78 15.18 24.15
C CYS A 91 -2.17 15.47 23.58
N ASN A 92 -2.61 16.72 23.66
CA ASN A 92 -3.87 17.17 23.06
C ASN A 92 -3.61 17.46 21.58
N LYS A 93 -3.69 16.42 20.73
CA LYS A 93 -3.53 16.58 19.29
C LYS A 93 -4.86 16.98 18.63
N PRO A 94 -4.87 17.89 17.65
CA PRO A 94 -6.03 18.20 16.82
C PRO A 94 -6.42 17.04 15.89
N LEU A 95 -6.99 15.96 16.43
CA LEU A 95 -7.44 14.80 15.63
C LEU A 95 -8.41 15.21 14.51
N LEU A 96 -9.22 16.25 14.75
CA LEU A 96 -10.12 16.82 13.74
C LEU A 96 -9.37 17.31 12.49
N GLU A 97 -8.15 17.83 12.64
CA GLU A 97 -7.31 18.25 11.51
C GLU A 97 -6.89 17.04 10.67
N ALA A 98 -6.52 15.92 11.29
CA ALA A 98 -6.20 14.69 10.58
C ALA A 98 -7.42 14.15 9.81
N VAL A 99 -8.60 14.14 10.43
CA VAL A 99 -9.85 13.73 9.75
C VAL A 99 -10.14 14.66 8.57
N PHE A 100 -10.04 15.98 8.77
CA PHE A 100 -10.24 16.96 7.71
C PHE A 100 -9.26 16.77 6.55
N ILE A 101 -7.97 16.53 6.81
CA ILE A 101 -6.97 16.27 5.77
C ILE A 101 -7.33 15.03 4.95
N LEU A 102 -7.77 13.94 5.60
CA LEU A 102 -8.19 12.71 4.91
C LEU A 102 -9.45 12.89 4.08
N ASP A 103 -10.41 13.68 4.53
CA ASP A 103 -11.62 13.92 3.76
C ASP A 103 -11.37 14.88 2.60
N ASN A 104 -10.51 15.89 2.78
CA ASN A 104 -10.08 16.76 1.70
C ASN A 104 -9.29 16.00 0.63
N SER A 105 -8.41 15.07 1.01
CA SER A 105 -7.66 14.28 0.02
C SER A 105 -8.60 13.45 -0.85
N LYS A 106 -9.61 12.80 -0.25
CA LYS A 106 -10.67 12.09 -0.98
C LYS A 106 -11.48 13.02 -1.86
N PHE A 107 -11.90 14.18 -1.33
CA PHE A 107 -12.69 15.16 -2.07
C PHE A 107 -11.98 15.57 -3.36
N TRP A 108 -10.71 15.95 -3.27
CA TRP A 108 -9.94 16.38 -4.43
C TRP A 108 -9.71 15.25 -5.44
N TYR A 109 -9.45 14.05 -4.96
CA TYR A 109 -9.25 12.88 -5.80
C TYR A 109 -10.55 12.53 -6.57
N LEU A 110 -11.70 12.58 -5.91
CA LEU A 110 -13.01 12.41 -6.55
C LEU A 110 -13.37 13.60 -7.46
N ASN A 111 -12.95 14.82 -7.11
CA ASN A 111 -13.16 16.01 -7.92
C ASN A 111 -12.43 15.87 -9.27
N PHE A 112 -11.18 15.41 -9.27
CA PHE A 112 -10.47 15.11 -10.51
C PHE A 112 -11.24 14.08 -11.36
N ILE A 113 -11.70 13.00 -10.74
CA ILE A 113 -12.42 11.94 -11.45
C ILE A 113 -13.72 12.49 -12.05
N TYR A 114 -14.64 12.99 -11.22
CA TYR A 114 -15.98 13.35 -11.68
C TYR A 114 -16.03 14.69 -12.43
N ASN A 115 -15.25 15.68 -12.02
CA ASN A 115 -15.31 17.03 -12.59
C ASN A 115 -14.28 17.31 -13.68
N PHE A 116 -13.24 16.47 -13.83
CA PHE A 116 -12.31 16.57 -14.96
C PHE A 116 -12.42 15.34 -15.86
N LEU A 117 -12.05 14.15 -15.38
CA LEU A 117 -11.93 12.94 -16.20
C LEU A 117 -13.26 12.57 -16.89
N TYR A 118 -14.36 12.43 -16.15
CA TYR A 118 -15.66 12.07 -16.72
C TYR A 118 -16.21 13.12 -17.70
N LYS A 119 -15.80 14.40 -17.56
CA LYS A 119 -16.27 15.48 -18.42
C LYS A 119 -15.53 15.52 -19.76
N CYS A 120 -14.20 15.38 -19.75
CA CYS A 120 -13.39 15.52 -20.97
C CYS A 120 -12.99 14.20 -21.62
N VAL A 121 -13.06 13.06 -20.91
CA VAL A 121 -12.64 11.75 -21.42
C VAL A 121 -13.85 10.87 -21.76
N ASP A 122 -13.72 10.13 -22.85
CA ASP A 122 -14.60 9.04 -23.25
C ASP A 122 -14.36 7.81 -22.36
N MET A 123 -15.26 7.59 -21.40
CA MET A 123 -15.16 6.51 -20.44
C MET A 123 -15.50 5.14 -21.05
N ASP A 124 -16.04 5.07 -22.27
CA ASP A 124 -16.20 3.80 -22.98
C ASP A 124 -14.85 3.27 -23.50
N ARG A 125 -13.83 4.14 -23.56
CA ARG A 125 -12.46 3.80 -23.97
C ARG A 125 -11.46 3.79 -22.82
N VAL A 126 -11.87 4.18 -21.62
CA VAL A 126 -11.00 4.23 -20.44
C VAL A 126 -11.62 3.45 -19.30
N HIS A 127 -10.90 2.45 -18.81
CA HIS A 127 -11.30 1.64 -17.67
C HIS A 127 -10.40 1.91 -16.46
N ILE A 128 -11.01 2.20 -15.31
CA ILE A 128 -10.28 2.37 -14.05
C ILE A 128 -10.01 0.99 -13.47
N CYS A 129 -8.76 0.53 -13.53
CA CYS A 129 -8.36 -0.81 -13.11
C CYS A 129 -8.19 -0.91 -11.59
N ASN A 130 -7.57 0.11 -10.98
CA ASN A 130 -7.34 0.20 -9.53
C ASN A 130 -7.14 1.66 -9.10
N MET A 131 -7.48 1.94 -7.84
CA MET A 131 -7.30 3.24 -7.18
C MET A 131 -6.74 3.00 -5.79
N ASP A 132 -5.71 3.76 -5.40
CA ASP A 132 -5.12 3.69 -4.07
C ASP A 132 -4.64 5.06 -3.60
N THR A 133 -5.32 5.60 -2.58
CA THR A 133 -5.01 6.81 -1.80
C THR A 133 -4.80 8.09 -2.63
N ASP A 134 -3.72 8.13 -3.41
CA ASP A 134 -3.22 9.24 -4.22
C ASP A 134 -2.85 8.81 -5.66
N SER A 135 -3.13 7.57 -6.05
CA SER A 135 -2.77 7.01 -7.37
C SER A 135 -3.94 6.27 -8.01
N MET A 136 -4.04 6.32 -9.34
CA MET A 136 -5.05 5.60 -10.14
C MET A 136 -4.35 4.89 -11.30
N GLN A 137 -4.76 3.67 -11.59
CA GLN A 137 -4.31 2.92 -12.76
C GLN A 137 -5.43 2.87 -13.79
N LEU A 138 -5.17 3.42 -14.97
CA LEU A 138 -6.10 3.47 -16.10
C LEU A 138 -5.65 2.50 -17.19
N ALA A 139 -6.58 1.71 -17.71
CA ALA A 139 -6.43 1.02 -18.99
C ALA A 139 -7.11 1.86 -20.07
N ILE A 140 -6.38 2.16 -21.14
CA ILE A 140 -6.79 3.12 -22.16
C ILE A 140 -6.79 2.42 -23.52
N ALA A 141 -7.91 2.47 -24.23
CA ALA A 141 -8.10 1.84 -25.53
C ALA A 141 -8.01 2.88 -26.65
N GLY A 142 -6.87 2.96 -27.35
CA GLY A 142 -6.70 3.91 -28.46
C GLY A 142 -5.83 3.43 -29.61
N SER A 143 -4.95 4.30 -30.11
CA SER A 143 -4.12 4.04 -31.29
C SER A 143 -3.12 2.91 -31.05
N GLN A 144 -3.21 1.86 -31.87
CA GLN A 144 -2.21 0.77 -31.89
C GLN A 144 -0.84 1.25 -32.38
N ILE A 145 -0.79 2.33 -33.18
CA ILE A 145 0.45 2.87 -33.74
C ILE A 145 1.23 3.66 -32.68
N GLU A 146 0.54 4.54 -31.95
CA GLU A 146 1.17 5.34 -30.88
C GLU A 146 1.32 4.52 -29.58
N GLY A 147 0.54 3.44 -29.41
CA GLY A 147 0.60 2.54 -28.27
C GLY A 147 0.33 3.28 -26.96
N TYR A 148 1.03 2.92 -25.88
CA TYR A 148 0.86 3.57 -24.58
C TYR A 148 1.34 5.03 -24.55
N LYS A 149 2.14 5.48 -25.53
CA LYS A 149 2.64 6.86 -25.63
C LYS A 149 1.58 7.87 -26.04
N GLN A 150 0.41 7.39 -26.46
CA GLN A 150 -0.71 8.25 -26.83
C GLN A 150 -1.35 8.98 -25.64
N GLU A 151 -1.09 8.51 -24.41
CA GLU A 151 -1.71 9.01 -23.18
C GLU A 151 -3.25 9.09 -23.31
N LEU A 152 -3.83 10.27 -23.08
CA LEU A 152 -5.28 10.50 -23.20
C LEU A 152 -5.71 11.05 -24.57
N LYS A 153 -4.78 11.32 -25.49
CA LYS A 153 -4.98 12.10 -26.72
C LYS A 153 -6.21 11.68 -27.53
N TYR A 154 -6.39 10.39 -27.76
CA TYR A 154 -7.49 9.87 -28.60
C TYR A 154 -8.81 9.64 -27.83
N MET A 155 -8.81 9.86 -26.52
CA MET A 155 -9.93 9.61 -25.61
C MET A 155 -10.65 10.90 -25.25
N ILE A 156 -10.07 12.06 -25.59
CA ILE A 156 -10.65 13.37 -25.28
C ILE A 156 -11.87 13.58 -26.17
N LYS A 157 -13.05 13.64 -25.55
CA LYS A 157 -14.34 13.91 -26.23
C LYS A 157 -14.69 15.41 -26.24
N ASP A 158 -14.21 16.16 -25.26
CA ASP A 158 -14.41 17.61 -25.16
C ASP A 158 -13.04 18.30 -25.12
N GLN A 159 -12.54 18.62 -26.32
CA GLN A 159 -11.23 19.24 -26.49
C GLN A 159 -11.18 20.65 -25.91
N LEU A 160 -12.27 21.42 -26.01
CA LEU A 160 -12.32 22.79 -25.49
C LEU A 160 -12.22 22.80 -23.96
N PHE A 161 -12.97 21.91 -23.29
CA PHE A 161 -12.86 21.76 -21.84
C PHE A 161 -11.47 21.25 -21.44
N TYR A 162 -10.93 20.26 -22.16
CA TYR A 162 -9.60 19.75 -21.89
C TYR A 162 -8.55 20.86 -21.99
N ASP A 163 -8.49 21.59 -23.11
CA ASP A 163 -7.49 22.63 -23.34
C ASP A 163 -7.57 23.76 -22.30
N LEU A 164 -8.78 24.07 -21.80
CA LEU A 164 -9.00 25.08 -20.76
C LEU A 164 -8.46 24.64 -19.38
N TYR A 165 -8.66 23.38 -19.00
CA TYR A 165 -8.39 22.90 -17.63
C TYR A 165 -7.17 21.98 -17.49
N TYR A 166 -6.59 21.46 -18.59
CA TYR A 166 -5.55 20.42 -18.48
C TYR A 166 -4.32 20.92 -17.72
N LYS A 167 -3.90 22.18 -17.92
CA LYS A 167 -2.76 22.79 -17.22
C LYS A 167 -2.99 22.93 -15.72
N GLU A 168 -4.23 22.90 -15.26
CA GLU A 168 -4.56 22.91 -13.83
C GLU A 168 -4.41 21.52 -13.20
N GLN A 169 -4.59 20.45 -13.98
CA GLN A 169 -4.64 19.08 -13.45
C GLN A 169 -3.40 18.24 -13.77
N LEU A 170 -2.83 18.38 -14.96
CA LEU A 170 -1.75 17.54 -15.49
C LEU A 170 -0.51 18.37 -15.86
N PRO A 171 0.69 17.77 -15.87
CA PRO A 171 1.90 18.40 -16.40
C PRO A 171 1.81 18.55 -17.92
N TRP A 172 2.67 19.39 -18.47
CA TRP A 172 2.85 19.55 -19.91
C TRP A 172 4.32 19.61 -20.28
N GLU A 173 4.60 19.40 -21.55
CA GLU A 173 5.95 19.45 -22.07
C GLU A 173 6.59 20.82 -21.82
N GLY A 174 7.77 20.83 -21.18
CA GLY A 174 8.48 22.05 -20.82
C GLY A 174 7.94 22.77 -19.57
N CYS A 175 7.02 22.18 -18.80
CA CYS A 175 6.62 22.75 -17.52
C CYS A 175 7.77 22.74 -16.50
N THR A 176 7.74 23.69 -15.58
CA THR A 176 8.72 23.80 -14.49
C THR A 176 8.48 22.70 -13.44
N VAL A 177 9.50 22.39 -12.64
CA VAL A 177 9.35 21.47 -11.48
C VAL A 177 8.25 21.93 -10.52
N ALA A 178 8.04 23.25 -10.39
CA ALA A 178 6.98 23.80 -9.55
C ALA A 178 5.58 23.49 -10.10
N GLU A 179 5.41 23.51 -11.42
CA GLU A 179 4.15 23.18 -12.11
C GLU A 179 3.90 21.68 -12.14
N GLU A 180 4.93 20.87 -12.43
CA GLU A 180 4.85 19.41 -12.42
C GLU A 180 4.56 18.87 -11.01
N LYS A 181 5.23 19.42 -9.99
CA LYS A 181 5.08 19.02 -8.58
C LYS A 181 4.21 20.01 -7.80
N LYS A 182 3.23 20.64 -8.45
CA LYS A 182 2.28 21.52 -7.74
C LYS A 182 1.41 20.72 -6.78
N LEU A 183 0.86 21.40 -5.79
CA LEU A 183 -0.11 20.81 -4.88
C LEU A 183 -1.37 20.42 -5.67
N MET A 184 -1.90 19.21 -5.42
CA MET A 184 -3.07 18.64 -6.10
C MET A 184 -2.92 18.37 -7.61
N GLY A 185 -1.75 18.61 -8.20
CA GLY A 185 -1.47 18.16 -9.56
C GLY A 185 -1.31 16.65 -9.62
N LEU A 186 -1.78 16.04 -10.70
CA LEU A 186 -1.52 14.63 -11.00
C LEU A 186 -0.31 14.51 -11.92
N ILE A 187 0.48 13.48 -11.72
CA ILE A 187 1.62 13.15 -12.59
C ILE A 187 1.51 11.71 -13.04
N THR A 188 2.00 11.43 -14.24
CA THR A 188 2.15 10.06 -14.72
C THR A 188 3.37 9.43 -14.06
N GLU A 189 3.16 8.42 -13.21
CA GLU A 189 4.28 7.70 -12.56
C GLU A 189 4.89 6.62 -13.46
N SER A 190 4.05 5.90 -14.20
CA SER A 190 4.46 4.78 -15.05
C SER A 190 3.45 4.55 -16.17
N GLN A 191 3.94 4.19 -17.36
CA GLN A 191 3.14 3.78 -18.51
C GLN A 191 3.65 2.43 -19.01
N GLY A 192 2.74 1.60 -19.51
CA GLY A 192 3.05 0.29 -20.07
C GLY A 192 1.93 -0.15 -21.01
N GLU A 193 2.18 -1.21 -21.75
CA GLU A 193 1.23 -1.75 -22.73
C GLU A 193 0.04 -2.44 -22.04
N ASN A 194 0.32 -3.20 -20.99
CA ASN A 194 -0.67 -4.05 -20.34
C ASN A 194 -0.61 -3.94 -18.81
N ILE A 195 -1.74 -4.20 -18.17
CA ILE A 195 -1.85 -4.25 -16.71
C ILE A 195 -2.69 -5.45 -16.28
N VAL A 196 -2.21 -6.19 -15.27
CA VAL A 196 -2.97 -7.23 -14.60
C VAL A 196 -3.23 -6.83 -13.14
N CYS A 197 -4.50 -6.79 -12.73
CA CYS A 197 -4.93 -6.36 -11.40
C CYS A 197 -5.71 -7.47 -10.69
N LEU A 198 -5.11 -8.08 -9.66
CA LEU A 198 -5.76 -9.13 -8.87
C LEU A 198 -6.69 -8.54 -7.82
N ALA A 199 -6.18 -7.59 -7.02
CA ALA A 199 -6.91 -6.99 -5.91
C ALA A 199 -6.33 -5.61 -5.59
N HIS A 200 -6.93 -4.92 -4.63
CA HIS A 200 -6.43 -3.62 -4.19
C HIS A 200 -4.97 -3.73 -3.69
N LYS A 201 -4.06 -2.95 -4.29
CA LYS A 201 -2.59 -2.98 -4.08
C LYS A 201 -1.85 -4.22 -4.62
N TYR A 202 -2.51 -5.04 -5.46
CA TYR A 202 -1.93 -6.21 -6.11
C TYR A 202 -2.08 -6.12 -7.63
N TYR A 203 -1.06 -5.59 -8.30
CA TYR A 203 -1.07 -5.41 -9.75
C TYR A 203 0.34 -5.48 -10.35
N SER A 204 0.41 -5.81 -11.64
CA SER A 204 1.63 -5.77 -12.44
C SER A 204 1.38 -4.98 -13.72
N LEU A 205 2.25 -4.00 -14.00
CA LEU A 205 2.31 -3.25 -15.26
C LEU A 205 3.46 -3.81 -16.08
N TYR A 206 3.22 -4.14 -17.35
CA TYR A 206 4.20 -4.83 -18.18
C TYR A 206 4.08 -4.48 -19.67
N ASN A 207 5.16 -4.74 -20.40
CA ASN A 207 5.21 -4.70 -21.86
C ASN A 207 5.39 -6.10 -22.43
N GLY A 208 4.97 -6.29 -23.68
CA GLY A 208 4.97 -7.58 -24.35
C GLY A 208 3.61 -8.25 -24.33
N ASN A 209 3.50 -9.33 -25.10
CA ASN A 209 2.25 -10.04 -25.30
C ASN A 209 2.22 -11.30 -24.42
N GLU A 210 1.04 -11.67 -23.89
CA GLU A 210 0.87 -12.86 -23.03
C GLU A 210 1.23 -14.17 -23.75
N GLN A 211 1.32 -14.14 -25.09
CA GLN A 211 1.66 -15.28 -25.95
C GLN A 211 3.16 -15.39 -26.28
N SER A 212 3.97 -14.42 -25.89
CA SER A 212 5.43 -14.39 -26.13
C SER A 212 6.19 -14.47 -24.82
N ASP A 213 7.31 -15.19 -24.79
CA ASP A 213 8.18 -15.30 -23.61
C ASP A 213 8.86 -13.96 -23.20
N ASP A 214 8.73 -12.91 -24.02
CA ASP A 214 9.39 -11.61 -23.84
C ASP A 214 8.59 -10.61 -22.96
N ILE A 215 7.93 -11.09 -21.89
CA ILE A 215 7.23 -10.19 -20.96
C ILE A 215 8.23 -9.40 -20.12
N VAL A 216 8.20 -8.07 -20.23
CA VAL A 216 9.02 -7.16 -19.45
C VAL A 216 8.16 -6.48 -18.39
N SER A 217 8.35 -6.90 -17.13
CA SER A 217 7.71 -6.27 -15.97
C SER A 217 8.26 -4.87 -15.74
N LEU A 218 7.38 -3.87 -15.71
CA LEU A 218 7.71 -2.48 -15.41
C LEU A 218 7.50 -2.15 -13.93
N VAL A 219 6.37 -2.59 -13.37
CA VAL A 219 5.99 -2.34 -11.97
C VAL A 219 5.29 -3.55 -11.40
N ASN A 220 5.75 -4.05 -10.25
CA ASN A 220 5.07 -5.10 -9.49
C ASN A 220 4.64 -4.57 -8.12
N ARG A 221 3.34 -4.51 -7.85
CA ARG A 221 2.81 -4.12 -6.54
C ARG A 221 2.17 -5.31 -5.84
N MET A 222 2.54 -5.46 -4.58
CA MET A 222 2.05 -6.48 -3.65
C MET A 222 2.17 -5.96 -2.22
N LYS A 223 1.32 -6.45 -1.32
CA LYS A 223 1.34 -6.05 0.10
C LYS A 223 1.83 -7.18 1.01
N GLY A 224 2.68 -6.84 1.97
CA GLY A 224 3.12 -7.74 3.04
C GLY A 224 4.38 -8.57 2.77
N VAL A 225 4.94 -8.46 1.56
CA VAL A 225 6.16 -9.13 1.13
C VAL A 225 7.07 -8.12 0.41
N SER A 226 8.39 -8.27 0.55
CA SER A 226 9.37 -7.41 -0.12
C SER A 226 9.50 -7.78 -1.59
N GLU A 227 9.32 -6.81 -2.48
CA GLU A 227 9.44 -6.98 -3.94
C GLU A 227 10.78 -7.59 -4.35
N LYS A 228 11.89 -7.03 -3.86
CA LYS A 228 13.26 -7.51 -4.13
C LYS A 228 13.54 -8.95 -3.70
N LYS A 229 12.82 -9.46 -2.69
CA LYS A 229 13.01 -10.81 -2.17
C LYS A 229 12.02 -11.81 -2.77
N ALA A 230 10.89 -11.31 -3.27
CA ALA A 230 9.82 -12.15 -3.78
C ALA A 230 10.12 -12.71 -5.16
N ASN A 231 10.90 -11.99 -5.98
CA ASN A 231 11.23 -12.35 -7.36
C ASN A 231 10.01 -12.78 -8.18
N LEU A 232 8.84 -12.17 -7.92
CA LEU A 232 7.64 -12.44 -8.69
C LEU A 232 7.75 -11.79 -10.06
N THR A 233 7.25 -12.52 -11.05
CA THR A 233 7.14 -12.10 -12.43
C THR A 233 5.69 -11.76 -12.75
N THR A 234 5.44 -11.04 -13.85
CA THR A 234 4.08 -10.80 -14.33
C THR A 234 3.33 -12.11 -14.60
N ASN A 235 4.03 -13.15 -15.06
CA ASN A 235 3.46 -14.49 -15.27
C ASN A 235 2.85 -15.07 -13.99
N ASP A 236 3.42 -14.77 -12.82
CA ASP A 236 2.84 -15.18 -11.54
C ASP A 236 1.48 -14.50 -11.32
N TYR A 237 1.33 -13.22 -11.67
CA TYR A 237 0.04 -12.52 -11.57
C TYR A 237 -0.98 -13.08 -12.55
N ILE A 238 -0.58 -13.32 -13.81
CA ILE A 238 -1.46 -13.89 -14.84
C ILE A 238 -1.92 -15.29 -14.43
N LYS A 239 -0.99 -16.13 -13.98
CA LYS A 239 -1.30 -17.48 -13.47
C LYS A 239 -2.25 -17.44 -12.27
N CYS A 240 -2.00 -16.53 -11.32
CA CYS A 240 -2.86 -16.34 -10.16
C CYS A 240 -4.30 -15.96 -10.57
N LEU A 241 -4.44 -15.08 -11.59
CA LEU A 241 -5.73 -14.66 -12.14
C LEU A 241 -6.46 -15.81 -12.84
N ASN A 242 -5.77 -16.53 -13.73
CA ASN A 242 -6.38 -17.56 -14.57
C ASN A 242 -6.68 -18.86 -13.81
N ASP A 243 -5.76 -19.31 -12.96
CA ASP A 243 -5.87 -20.59 -12.26
C ASP A 243 -6.53 -20.45 -10.87
N GLY A 244 -6.73 -19.22 -10.39
CA GLY A 244 -7.20 -18.97 -9.02
C GLY A 244 -6.26 -19.48 -7.93
N CYS A 245 -4.96 -19.62 -8.23
CA CYS A 245 -3.98 -20.23 -7.34
C CYS A 245 -3.33 -19.21 -6.38
N ASN A 246 -2.84 -19.67 -5.23
CA ASN A 246 -2.08 -18.83 -4.30
C ASN A 246 -0.59 -18.97 -4.56
N ILE A 247 0.10 -17.84 -4.74
CA ILE A 247 1.54 -17.81 -4.93
C ILE A 247 2.21 -17.43 -3.61
N ASN A 248 3.02 -18.35 -3.11
CA ASN A 248 3.67 -18.23 -1.82
C ASN A 248 5.15 -17.93 -1.99
N VAL A 249 5.66 -17.03 -1.16
CA VAL A 249 7.06 -16.62 -1.12
C VAL A 249 7.65 -16.94 0.25
N ILE A 250 8.90 -17.39 0.27
CA ILE A 250 9.64 -17.60 1.51
C ILE A 250 10.27 -16.26 1.91
N THR A 251 9.90 -15.78 3.09
CA THR A 251 10.48 -14.58 3.70
C THR A 251 11.36 -14.96 4.88
N TYR A 252 12.52 -14.34 4.98
CA TYR A 252 13.47 -14.57 6.05
C TYR A 252 13.43 -13.41 7.03
N ASN A 253 13.20 -13.73 8.31
CA ASN A 253 13.31 -12.80 9.41
C ASN A 253 14.45 -13.21 10.32
N LEU A 254 15.31 -12.26 10.67
CA LEU A 254 16.30 -12.48 11.72
C LEU A 254 15.61 -12.36 13.07
N GLN A 255 15.75 -13.38 13.89
CA GLN A 255 15.27 -13.39 15.26
C GLN A 255 16.41 -13.71 16.22
N MET A 256 16.36 -13.06 17.36
CA MET A 256 17.37 -13.17 18.40
C MET A 256 16.79 -13.99 19.55
N LYS A 257 17.30 -15.21 19.78
CA LYS A 257 16.86 -16.05 20.91
C LYS A 257 18.07 -16.52 21.71
N MET A 258 18.08 -16.23 23.01
CA MET A 258 19.14 -16.64 23.95
C MET A 258 20.57 -16.25 23.51
N GLY A 259 20.76 -15.07 22.92
CA GLY A 259 22.09 -14.66 22.44
C GLY A 259 22.51 -15.34 21.12
N VAL A 260 21.72 -16.26 20.55
CA VAL A 260 21.93 -16.87 19.23
C VAL A 260 21.00 -16.26 18.17
N MET A 261 21.60 -15.60 17.17
CA MET A 261 20.84 -15.01 16.07
C MET A 261 20.47 -16.12 15.09
N SER A 262 19.17 -16.34 14.91
CA SER A 262 18.64 -17.36 14.02
C SER A 262 17.91 -16.70 12.86
N MET A 263 18.06 -17.25 11.66
CA MET A 263 17.26 -16.87 10.51
C MET A 263 16.03 -17.77 10.44
N ILE A 264 14.84 -17.20 10.60
CA ILE A 264 13.58 -17.93 10.48
C ILE A 264 13.02 -17.72 9.08
N SER A 265 12.82 -18.83 8.37
CA SER A 265 12.07 -18.84 7.12
C SER A 265 10.57 -18.96 7.42
N MET A 266 9.78 -18.10 6.79
CA MET A 266 8.32 -18.12 6.89
C MET A 266 7.74 -18.09 5.49
N LYS A 267 6.86 -19.04 5.20
CA LYS A 267 6.08 -19.05 3.97
C LYS A 267 4.92 -18.06 4.11
N LYS A 268 4.88 -17.04 3.26
CA LYS A 268 3.79 -16.05 3.19
C LYS A 268 3.10 -16.15 1.84
N SER A 269 1.78 -15.98 1.83
CA SER A 269 1.05 -15.79 0.57
C SER A 269 1.35 -14.40 0.03
N ALA A 270 2.01 -14.33 -1.12
CA ALA A 270 2.38 -13.09 -1.78
C ALA A 270 1.27 -12.63 -2.72
N LEU A 271 0.70 -13.54 -3.51
CA LEU A 271 -0.50 -13.33 -4.31
C LEU A 271 -1.56 -14.35 -3.92
N THR A 272 -2.81 -13.95 -3.97
CA THR A 272 -3.96 -14.81 -3.68
C THR A 272 -4.91 -14.78 -4.86
N GLY A 273 -5.30 -15.96 -5.36
CA GLY A 273 -6.30 -16.10 -6.43
C GLY A 273 -7.73 -15.81 -5.97
N ILE A 274 -7.93 -15.56 -4.66
CA ILE A 274 -9.21 -15.13 -4.11
C ILE A 274 -9.34 -13.61 -4.31
N HIS A 275 -10.12 -13.24 -5.31
CA HIS A 275 -10.48 -11.86 -5.59
C HIS A 275 -11.53 -11.39 -4.57
N ASN A 276 -11.11 -10.63 -3.57
CA ASN A 276 -12.00 -10.05 -2.57
C ASN A 276 -12.64 -8.72 -3.00
N LYS A 277 -12.73 -8.45 -4.32
CA LYS A 277 -13.39 -7.23 -4.80
C LYS A 277 -14.84 -7.23 -4.33
N MET A 278 -15.24 -6.16 -3.64
CA MET A 278 -16.62 -5.99 -3.20
C MET A 278 -17.58 -6.13 -4.38
N VAL A 279 -18.73 -6.75 -4.13
CA VAL A 279 -19.76 -6.94 -5.14
C VAL A 279 -20.56 -5.65 -5.24
N VAL A 280 -20.62 -5.05 -6.43
CA VAL A 280 -21.46 -3.87 -6.68
C VAL A 280 -22.88 -4.35 -6.99
N LEU A 281 -23.83 -3.93 -6.16
CA LEU A 281 -25.24 -4.26 -6.27
C LEU A 281 -25.96 -3.33 -7.26
N ALA A 282 -27.16 -3.72 -7.70
CA ALA A 282 -27.94 -2.94 -8.67
C ALA A 282 -28.27 -1.51 -8.19
N ASN A 283 -28.40 -1.31 -6.87
CA ASN A 283 -28.60 -0.01 -6.25
C ASN A 283 -27.29 0.80 -6.04
N ARG A 284 -26.18 0.32 -6.61
CA ARG A 284 -24.82 0.89 -6.48
C ARG A 284 -24.23 0.81 -5.08
N CYS A 285 -24.81 0.05 -4.15
CA CYS A 285 -24.17 -0.29 -2.89
C CYS A 285 -23.09 -1.36 -3.11
N CYS A 286 -22.08 -1.36 -2.23
CA CYS A 286 -21.04 -2.38 -2.21
C CYS A 286 -21.34 -3.41 -1.12
N ALA A 287 -21.32 -4.70 -1.47
CA ALA A 287 -21.45 -5.80 -0.53
C ALA A 287 -20.11 -6.53 -0.35
N PRO A 288 -19.87 -7.16 0.83
CA PRO A 288 -18.69 -7.99 1.04
C PRO A 288 -18.61 -9.08 -0.02
N PHE A 289 -17.41 -9.40 -0.51
CA PHE A 289 -17.25 -10.58 -1.35
C PHE A 289 -17.42 -11.86 -0.52
N MET A 290 -18.27 -12.78 -0.99
CA MET A 290 -18.38 -14.13 -0.46
C MET A 290 -18.21 -15.13 -1.60
N GLN A 291 -17.31 -16.09 -1.44
CA GLN A 291 -16.99 -17.06 -2.49
C GLN A 291 -18.25 -17.87 -2.87
N GLY A 292 -18.53 -17.93 -4.17
CA GLY A 292 -19.72 -18.60 -4.71
C GLY A 292 -21.02 -17.79 -4.64
N ILE A 293 -21.00 -16.58 -4.06
CA ILE A 293 -22.18 -15.71 -3.95
C ILE A 293 -22.08 -14.58 -4.98
N ARG A 294 -22.95 -14.63 -5.98
CA ARG A 294 -23.13 -13.58 -6.99
C ARG A 294 -24.00 -12.42 -6.46
N ALA A 295 -24.00 -11.29 -7.19
CA ALA A 295 -24.71 -10.06 -6.83
C ALA A 295 -26.23 -10.24 -6.65
N ASP A 296 -26.82 -11.14 -7.43
CA ASP A 296 -28.25 -11.50 -7.39
C ASP A 296 -28.67 -12.26 -6.14
N HIS A 297 -27.72 -12.84 -5.40
CA HIS A 297 -28.01 -13.48 -4.11
C HIS A 297 -28.09 -12.50 -2.93
N TYR A 298 -27.71 -11.24 -3.11
CA TYR A 298 -27.83 -10.23 -2.05
C TYR A 298 -29.24 -9.66 -2.03
N LEU A 299 -29.90 -9.78 -0.88
CA LEU A 299 -31.19 -9.14 -0.63
C LEU A 299 -30.95 -7.65 -0.32
N ILE A 300 -31.58 -6.79 -1.11
CA ILE A 300 -31.59 -5.35 -0.88
C ILE A 300 -32.89 -5.05 -0.16
N GLU A 301 -32.83 -4.81 1.15
CA GLU A 301 -33.97 -4.21 1.85
C GLU A 301 -34.17 -2.78 1.33
N GLN A 302 -35.40 -2.49 0.89
CA GLN A 302 -35.80 -1.14 0.46
C GLN A 302 -36.06 -0.24 1.65
#